data_AF-A0A420EXS5-F1
#
_entry.id   AF-A0A420EXS5-F1
#
_cell.length_a   1.000
_cell.length_b   1.000
_cell.length_c   1.000
_cell.angle_alpha   90.00
_cell.angle_beta   90.00
_cell.angle_gamma   90.00
#
_symmetry.space_group_name_H-M   'P 1'
#
loop_
_entity.id
_entity.type
_entity.pdbx_description
1 polymer ?
#
loop_
_entity_poly.entity_id
_entity_poly.type
_entity_poly.pdbx_seq_one_letter_code
_entity_poly.pdbx_strand_id
1 'polypeptide(L)'
;MRVVDTPRRREHAHYLPPQLRGQEIAPGQLLAQPREGYGTVYLHKGRDLHRRVVWVATWIDEVPGRTTGIDQIEGTREAVLAWVRSRPAAAYLIPAADGPGWVPMPDSDDDIDLPPLID
;
A
#
# COMPACT_ATOMS: atom_id res chain seq x y z
N MET A 1 6.22 21.63 28.50
CA MET A 1 5.34 22.28 27.51
C MET A 1 4.40 21.19 26.97
N ARG A 2 3.13 21.17 27.42
CA ARG A 2 2.14 20.17 26.97
C ARG A 2 1.54 20.67 25.66
N VAL A 3 1.75 19.94 24.56
CA VAL A 3 1.03 20.17 23.31
C VAL A 3 -0.41 19.71 23.55
N VAL A 4 -1.33 20.67 23.64
CA VAL A 4 -2.77 20.39 23.65
C VAL A 4 -3.14 20.09 22.20
N ASP A 5 -3.22 18.81 21.87
CA ASP A 5 -3.70 18.32 20.58
C ASP A 5 -5.15 18.78 20.42
N THR A 6 -5.35 19.86 19.65
CA THR A 6 -6.67 20.48 19.54
C THR A 6 -7.49 19.64 18.55
N PRO A 7 -8.66 19.11 18.94
CA PRO A 7 -9.41 18.20 18.08
C PRO A 7 -9.90 18.94 16.83
N ARG A 8 -9.30 18.62 15.68
CA ARG A 8 -9.69 19.13 14.37
C ARG A 8 -11.04 18.51 13.99
N ARG A 9 -12.14 19.16 14.36
CA ARG A 9 -13.49 18.79 13.90
C ARG A 9 -13.55 18.83 12.37
N ARG A 10 -13.93 17.71 11.74
CA ARG A 10 -14.15 17.61 10.29
C ARG A 10 -15.62 17.88 9.98
N GLU A 11 -15.97 19.15 9.88
CA GLU A 11 -17.26 19.61 9.35
C GLU A 11 -17.53 19.19 7.88
N HIS A 12 -16.57 18.53 7.21
CA HIS A 12 -16.64 18.12 5.81
C HIS A 12 -16.40 16.62 5.52
N ALA A 13 -16.46 15.72 6.52
CA ALA A 13 -16.23 14.28 6.33
C ALA A 13 -17.48 13.53 5.80
N HIS A 14 -18.03 13.98 4.67
CA HIS A 14 -19.28 13.45 4.10
C HIS A 14 -19.18 11.98 3.64
N TYR A 15 -17.97 11.46 3.44
CA TYR A 15 -17.67 10.08 3.05
C TYR A 15 -17.79 9.06 4.20
N LEU A 16 -17.99 9.50 5.45
CA LEU A 16 -18.26 8.59 6.58
C LEU A 16 -19.78 8.43 6.81
N PRO A 17 -20.23 7.26 7.32
CA PRO A 17 -21.59 7.07 7.83
C PRO A 17 -21.96 8.15 8.86
N PRO A 18 -23.22 8.65 8.90
CA PRO A 18 -23.62 9.76 9.78
C PRO A 18 -23.24 9.57 11.26
N GLN A 19 -23.24 8.34 11.75
CA GLN A 19 -22.92 7.95 13.12
C GLN A 19 -21.43 8.12 13.47
N LEU A 20 -20.55 8.13 12.46
CA LEU A 20 -19.09 8.25 12.62
C LEU A 20 -18.58 9.68 12.38
N ARG A 21 -19.42 10.58 11.85
CA ARG A 21 -19.04 11.98 11.55
C ARG A 21 -18.79 12.84 12.80
N GLY A 22 -19.32 12.41 13.95
CA GLY A 22 -19.17 13.10 15.24
C GLY A 22 -18.06 12.54 16.13
N GLN A 23 -17.36 11.49 15.71
CA GLN A 23 -16.32 10.84 16.52
C GLN A 23 -14.94 11.48 16.27
N GLU A 24 -14.15 11.63 17.33
CA GLU A 24 -12.75 12.02 17.21
C GLU A 24 -11.99 10.94 16.43
N ILE A 25 -11.46 11.31 15.26
CA ILE A 25 -10.55 10.45 14.51
C ILE A 25 -9.16 10.73 15.07
N ALA A 26 -8.65 9.82 15.90
CA ALA A 26 -7.25 9.82 16.30
C ALA A 26 -6.35 9.99 15.05
N PRO A 27 -5.16 10.60 15.14
CA PRO A 27 -4.23 10.73 14.02
C PRO A 27 -3.64 9.38 13.55
N GLY A 28 -4.30 8.26 13.87
CA GLY A 28 -4.05 6.98 13.25
C GLY A 28 -4.25 7.12 11.75
N GLN A 29 -3.20 6.81 11.00
CA GLN A 29 -3.26 6.44 9.60
C GLN A 29 -4.61 5.77 9.34
N LEU A 30 -5.47 6.39 8.53
CA LEU A 30 -6.70 5.72 8.12
C LEU A 30 -6.22 4.43 7.46
N LEU A 31 -6.45 3.29 8.11
CA LEU A 31 -6.22 1.99 7.50
C LEU A 31 -7.45 1.75 6.63
N ALA A 32 -7.55 2.47 5.50
CA ALA A 32 -8.52 2.11 4.49
C ALA A 32 -8.25 0.64 4.12
N GLN A 33 -9.27 -0.21 4.19
CA GLN A 33 -9.12 -1.57 3.69
C GLN A 33 -9.03 -1.53 2.15
N PRO A 34 -8.32 -2.46 1.52
CA PRO A 34 -8.34 -2.64 0.06
C PRO A 34 -9.78 -2.77 -0.47
N ARG A 35 -10.08 -2.06 -1.56
CA ARG A 35 -11.41 -1.99 -2.20
C ARG A 35 -11.24 -2.14 -3.71
N GLU A 36 -12.18 -2.83 -4.35
CA GLU A 36 -12.16 -3.02 -5.81
C GLU A 36 -12.07 -1.69 -6.55
N GLY A 37 -11.11 -1.60 -7.47
CA GLY A 37 -10.86 -0.40 -8.27
C GLY A 37 -10.17 0.76 -7.53
N TYR A 38 -9.69 0.55 -6.30
CA TYR A 38 -8.96 1.57 -5.53
C TYR A 38 -7.58 1.08 -5.06
N GLY A 39 -6.65 2.02 -4.96
CA GLY A 39 -5.28 1.78 -4.56
C GLY A 39 -4.45 1.01 -5.59
N THR A 40 -3.13 1.02 -5.39
CA THR A 40 -2.15 0.38 -6.25
C THR A 40 -1.29 -0.55 -5.43
N VAL A 41 -1.06 -1.76 -5.92
CA VAL A 41 -0.12 -2.71 -5.34
C VAL A 41 1.22 -2.58 -6.05
N TYR A 42 2.27 -2.39 -5.28
CA TYR A 42 3.65 -2.37 -5.74
C TYR A 42 4.35 -3.62 -5.23
N LEU A 43 4.95 -4.39 -6.13
CA LEU A 43 5.66 -5.63 -5.83
C LEU A 43 7.13 -5.48 -6.24
N HIS A 44 8.06 -5.62 -5.30
CA HIS A 44 9.50 -5.48 -5.56
C HIS A 44 10.34 -6.40 -4.66
N LYS A 45 11.66 -6.43 -4.90
CA LYS A 45 12.60 -7.05 -3.96
C LYS A 45 13.08 -6.00 -2.94
N GLY A 46 13.25 -6.41 -1.69
CA GLY A 46 13.73 -5.59 -0.59
C GLY A 46 14.83 -6.30 0.21
N ARG A 47 15.27 -5.65 1.29
CA ARG A 47 16.15 -6.27 2.29
C ARG A 47 15.45 -6.32 3.63
N ASP A 48 15.46 -7.48 4.26
CA ASP A 48 15.00 -7.63 5.63
C ASP A 48 16.00 -6.99 6.62
N LEU A 49 15.65 -7.01 7.91
CA LEU A 49 16.53 -6.53 8.99
C LEU A 49 17.89 -7.25 9.04
N HIS A 50 17.98 -8.44 8.45
CA HIS A 50 19.18 -9.28 8.41
C HIS A 50 19.93 -9.16 7.07
N ARG A 51 19.57 -8.18 6.23
CA ARG A 51 20.13 -7.90 4.91
C ARG A 51 19.92 -9.03 3.89
N ARG A 52 18.96 -9.93 4.13
CA ARG A 52 18.58 -10.96 3.18
C ARG A 52 17.66 -10.37 2.13
N VAL A 53 17.83 -10.81 0.88
CA VAL A 53 16.91 -10.45 -0.20
C VAL A 53 15.56 -11.10 0.08
N VAL A 54 14.52 -10.29 0.10
CA VAL A 54 13.14 -10.70 0.34
C VAL A 54 12.22 -10.11 -0.72
N TRP A 55 11.05 -10.72 -0.89
CA TRP A 55 9.98 -10.13 -1.69
C TRP A 55 9.17 -9.20 -0.80
N VAL A 56 8.72 -8.08 -1.37
CA VAL A 56 7.95 -7.05 -0.66
C VAL A 56 6.79 -6.65 -1.55
N ALA A 57 5.59 -6.58 -0.97
CA ALA A 57 4.44 -5.97 -1.61
C ALA A 57 3.82 -4.91 -0.71
N THR A 58 3.49 -3.76 -1.31
CA THR A 58 2.82 -2.65 -0.62
C THR A 58 1.59 -2.24 -1.40
N TRP A 59 0.43 -2.23 -0.74
CA TRP A 59 -0.78 -1.61 -1.26
C TRP A 59 -0.88 -0.19 -0.72
N ILE A 60 -1.16 0.76 -1.61
CA ILE A 60 -1.31 2.18 -1.27
C ILE A 60 -2.63 2.69 -1.85
N ASP A 61 -3.52 3.20 -1.01
CA ASP A 61 -4.69 3.97 -1.42
C ASP A 61 -4.33 5.45 -1.45
N GLU A 62 -4.13 6.00 -2.64
CA GLU A 62 -3.87 7.41 -2.84
C GLU A 62 -5.15 8.10 -3.32
N VAL A 63 -5.64 9.04 -2.49
CA VAL A 63 -6.60 10.04 -2.93
C VAL A 63 -5.79 11.26 -3.37
N PRO A 64 -6.15 12.00 -4.44
CA PRO A 64 -5.40 13.16 -4.88
C PRO A 64 -5.07 14.12 -3.72
N GLY A 65 -3.76 14.27 -3.43
CA GLY A 65 -3.25 15.12 -2.35
C GLY A 65 -3.19 14.47 -0.95
N ARG A 66 -3.49 13.17 -0.80
CA ARG A 66 -3.40 12.47 0.49
C ARG A 66 -3.32 10.94 0.35
N THR A 67 -2.33 10.33 1.01
CA THR A 67 -2.33 8.88 1.24
C THR A 67 -3.36 8.53 2.31
N THR A 68 -4.28 7.61 2.01
CA THR A 68 -5.42 7.25 2.87
C THR A 68 -5.42 5.80 3.34
N GLY A 69 -4.47 4.99 2.90
CA GLY A 69 -4.27 3.61 3.37
C GLY A 69 -2.93 3.06 2.88
N ILE A 70 -2.23 2.32 3.75
CA ILE A 70 -1.02 1.59 3.41
C ILE A 70 -1.12 0.22 4.09
N ASP A 71 -0.89 -0.85 3.35
CA ASP A 71 -0.73 -2.20 3.89
C ASP A 71 0.46 -2.87 3.19
N GLN A 72 1.27 -3.60 3.93
CA GLN A 72 2.54 -4.15 3.43
C GLN A 72 2.77 -5.57 3.95
N ILE A 73 3.34 -6.40 3.08
CA ILE A 73 3.87 -7.71 3.43
C ILE A 73 5.30 -7.86 2.91
N GLU A 74 6.11 -8.60 3.66
CA GLU A 74 7.47 -8.98 3.30
C GLU A 74 7.65 -10.47 3.56
N GLY A 75 8.37 -11.18 2.69
CA GLY A 75 8.68 -12.58 2.91
C GLY A 75 9.13 -13.33 1.66
N THR A 76 8.67 -14.59 1.56
CA THR A 76 8.95 -15.45 0.41
C THR A 76 8.17 -15.01 -0.82
N ARG A 77 8.64 -15.40 -2.01
CA ARG A 77 7.95 -15.13 -3.27
C ARG A 77 6.49 -15.60 -3.21
N GLU A 78 6.26 -16.83 -2.76
CA GLU A 78 4.95 -17.47 -2.76
C GLU A 78 3.98 -16.76 -1.82
N ALA A 79 4.43 -16.41 -0.61
CA ALA A 79 3.59 -15.72 0.37
C ALA A 79 3.21 -14.31 -0.08
N VAL A 80 4.17 -13.59 -0.67
CA VAL A 80 3.95 -12.23 -1.17
C VAL A 80 3.05 -12.24 -2.39
N LEU A 81 3.25 -13.14 -3.36
CA LEU A 81 2.38 -13.24 -4.54
C LEU A 81 0.95 -13.63 -4.18
N ALA A 82 0.76 -14.60 -3.28
CA ALA A 82 -0.57 -14.96 -2.79
C ALA A 82 -1.27 -13.75 -2.14
N TRP A 83 -0.54 -12.96 -1.36
CA TRP A 83 -1.06 -11.71 -0.79
C TRP A 83 -1.42 -10.70 -1.88
N VAL A 84 -0.54 -10.45 -2.86
CA VAL A 84 -0.79 -9.51 -3.98
C VAL A 84 -2.07 -9.88 -4.70
N ARG A 85 -2.24 -11.14 -5.08
CA ARG A 85 -3.41 -11.63 -5.82
C ARG A 85 -4.71 -11.55 -5.00
N SER A 86 -4.61 -11.60 -3.67
CA SER A 86 -5.77 -11.46 -2.78
C SER A 86 -6.28 -10.01 -2.64
N ARG A 87 -5.47 -9.01 -3.03
CA ARG A 87 -5.84 -7.60 -2.84
C ARG A 87 -6.68 -7.11 -4.01
N PRO A 88 -7.91 -6.64 -3.80
CA PRO A 88 -8.64 -5.92 -4.84
C PRO A 88 -8.00 -4.53 -5.00
N ALA A 89 -7.31 -4.31 -6.11
CA ALA A 89 -6.60 -3.06 -6.40
C ALA A 89 -6.93 -2.55 -7.81
N ALA A 90 -6.75 -1.26 -8.04
CA ALA A 90 -6.92 -0.65 -9.36
C ALA A 90 -5.77 -1.03 -10.32
N ALA A 91 -4.58 -1.24 -9.77
CA ALA A 91 -3.38 -1.59 -10.54
C ALA A 91 -2.42 -2.43 -9.69
N TYR A 92 -1.67 -3.28 -10.37
CA TYR A 92 -0.57 -4.07 -9.83
C TYR A 92 0.68 -3.76 -10.63
N LEU A 93 1.75 -3.37 -9.96
CA LEU A 93 2.94 -2.85 -10.58
C LEU A 93 4.20 -3.52 -10.06
N ILE A 94 5.16 -3.74 -10.95
CA ILE A 94 6.53 -4.21 -10.66
C ILE A 94 7.57 -3.23 -11.22
N PRO A 95 8.81 -3.20 -10.71
CA PRO A 95 9.86 -2.35 -11.26
C PRO A 95 10.13 -2.70 -12.72
N ALA A 96 10.36 -1.67 -13.55
CA ALA A 96 10.84 -1.89 -14.91
C ALA A 96 12.23 -2.55 -14.88
N ALA A 97 12.45 -3.55 -15.74
CA ALA A 97 13.74 -4.25 -15.81
C ALA A 97 14.88 -3.33 -16.29
N ASP A 98 14.60 -2.46 -17.27
CA ASP A 98 15.61 -1.69 -17.99
C ASP A 98 15.74 -0.23 -17.52
N GLY A 99 15.23 0.13 -16.34
CA GLY A 99 15.37 1.51 -15.86
C GLY A 99 14.45 1.91 -14.71
N PRO A 100 14.44 3.22 -14.38
CA PRO A 100 13.55 3.73 -13.35
C PRO A 100 12.10 3.66 -13.83
N GLY A 101 11.21 3.17 -12.97
CA GLY A 101 9.78 3.17 -13.23
C GLY A 101 9.10 1.89 -12.79
N TRP A 102 7.78 1.89 -12.98
CA TRP A 102 6.90 0.80 -12.62
C TRP A 102 6.08 0.41 -13.84
N VAL A 103 6.00 -0.88 -14.12
CA VAL A 103 5.25 -1.45 -15.24
C VAL A 103 4.15 -2.37 -14.71
N PRO A 104 3.07 -2.59 -15.47
CA PRO A 104 2.04 -3.54 -15.10
C PRO A 104 2.62 -4.91 -14.78
N MET A 105 2.20 -5.47 -13.65
CA MET A 105 2.53 -6.83 -13.25
C MET A 105 1.85 -7.83 -14.20
N PRO A 106 2.56 -8.86 -14.69
CA PRO A 106 1.95 -9.93 -15.49
C PRO A 106 0.80 -10.66 -14.78
N ASP A 107 -0.12 -11.21 -15.55
CA ASP A 107 -1.26 -11.97 -15.02
C ASP A 107 -0.82 -13.32 -14.44
N SER A 108 0.22 -13.93 -15.01
CA SER A 108 0.82 -15.18 -14.53
C SER A 108 1.93 -14.88 -13.53
N ASP A 109 1.96 -15.64 -12.43
CA ASP A 109 3.01 -15.52 -11.43
C ASP A 109 4.38 -15.97 -11.96
N ASP A 110 4.40 -16.96 -12.87
CA ASP A 110 5.63 -17.52 -13.45
C ASP A 110 6.34 -16.54 -14.38
N ASP A 111 5.61 -15.57 -14.93
CA ASP A 111 6.17 -14.52 -15.80
C ASP A 111 6.73 -13.32 -15.00
N ILE A 112 6.65 -13.36 -13.66
CA ILE A 112 7.15 -12.30 -12.80
C ILE A 112 8.63 -12.50 -12.54
N ASP A 113 9.44 -11.79 -13.32
CA ASP A 113 10.87 -11.62 -13.08
C ASP A 113 11.16 -10.22 -12.53
N LEU A 114 11.48 -10.15 -11.24
CA LEU A 114 11.85 -8.90 -10.60
C LEU A 114 13.35 -8.64 -10.75
N PRO A 115 13.76 -7.43 -11.14
CA PRO A 115 15.18 -7.09 -11.25
C PRO A 115 15.90 -7.30 -9.91
N PRO A 116 17.21 -7.57 -9.93
CA PRO A 116 18.00 -7.68 -8.69
C PRO A 116 17.97 -6.37 -7.90
N LEU A 117 18.15 -6.46 -6.58
CA LEU A 117 18.38 -5.27 -5.76
C LEU A 117 19.70 -4.61 -6.20
N ILE A 118 19.60 -3.36 -6.61
CA ILE A 118 20.76 -2.50 -6.86
C ILE A 118 21.28 -2.05 -5.48
N ASP A 119 22.60 -2.20 -5.25
CA ASP A 119 23.28 -1.81 -4.01
C ASP A 119 23.46 -0.29 -3.85
#